data_AF-A0A2A6LVI1-F1
#
_entry.id   AF-A0A2A6LVI1-F1
#
_cell.length_a   1.000
_cell.length_b   1.000
_cell.length_c   1.000
_cell.angle_alpha   90.00
_cell.angle_beta   90.00
_cell.angle_gamma   90.00
#
_symmetry.space_group_name_H-M   'P 1'
#
loop_
_entity.id
_entity.type
_entity.pdbx_description
1 polymer ?
#
loop_
_entity_poly.entity_id
_entity_poly.type
_entity_poly.pdbx_seq_one_letter_code
_entity_poly.pdbx_strand_id
1 'polypeptide(L)'
;MREAPQINRIRRIDLKPEEIRKLEAYFKRTLNPAMVVKARPRKDESAEVYLGDEFLGVIFRDEEDGELSYSFSMAILDVDL
;
A
#
# COMPACT_ATOMS: atom_id res chain seq x y z
N MET A 1 0.47 42.16 -4.35
CA MET A 1 -0.07 40.82 -4.05
C MET A 1 0.33 39.93 -5.22
N ARG A 2 1.19 38.93 -4.99
CA ARG A 2 1.60 37.97 -6.04
C ARG A 2 0.81 36.69 -5.80
N GLU A 3 0.01 36.29 -6.78
CA GLU A 3 -0.74 35.03 -6.73
C GLU A 3 0.25 33.86 -6.62
N ALA A 4 0.00 32.96 -5.67
CA ALA A 4 0.79 31.74 -5.51
C ALA A 4 0.55 30.79 -6.70
N PRO A 5 1.58 30.12 -7.22
CA PRO A 5 1.42 29.21 -8.35
C PRO A 5 0.51 28.05 -7.94
N GLN A 6 -0.56 27.85 -8.71
CA GLN A 6 -1.43 26.68 -8.64
C GLN A 6 -0.58 25.43 -8.89
N ILE A 7 -0.17 24.74 -7.82
CA ILE A 7 0.59 23.49 -7.93
C ILE A 7 -0.33 22.48 -8.63
N ASN A 8 0.04 22.15 -9.86
CA ASN A 8 -0.67 21.22 -10.71
C ASN A 8 -0.76 19.87 -10.00
N ARG A 9 -1.93 19.56 -9.45
CA ARG A 9 -2.21 18.30 -8.75
C ARG A 9 -2.29 17.21 -9.80
N ILE A 10 -1.12 16.67 -10.18
CA ILE A 10 -1.00 15.39 -10.90
C ILE A 10 -1.97 14.43 -10.23
N ARG A 11 -2.83 13.77 -11.01
CA ARG A 11 -3.92 12.91 -10.52
C ARG A 11 -3.36 12.03 -9.40
N ARG A 12 -3.75 12.29 -8.15
CA ARG A 12 -3.33 11.43 -7.03
C ARG A 12 -4.03 10.09 -7.22
N ILE A 13 -3.23 9.05 -7.29
CA ILE A 13 -3.72 7.70 -7.53
C ILE A 13 -3.91 7.05 -6.15
N ASP A 14 -5.05 7.31 -5.53
CA ASP A 14 -5.25 6.88 -4.14
C ASP A 14 -5.61 5.39 -4.07
N LEU A 15 -4.96 4.65 -3.17
CA LEU A 15 -5.31 3.30 -2.76
C LEU A 15 -6.61 3.33 -1.95
N LYS A 16 -7.65 2.70 -2.49
CA LYS A 16 -9.01 2.76 -1.96
C LYS A 16 -9.22 1.73 -0.85
N PRO A 17 -10.14 1.99 0.11
CA PRO A 17 -10.48 1.04 1.17
C PRO A 17 -10.90 -0.35 0.67
N GLU A 18 -11.56 -0.41 -0.50
CA GLU A 18 -11.95 -1.68 -1.12
C GLU A 18 -10.75 -2.48 -1.65
N GLU A 19 -9.74 -1.80 -2.19
CA GLU A 19 -8.50 -2.43 -2.66
C GLU A 19 -7.73 -3.00 -1.47
N ILE A 20 -7.66 -2.28 -0.35
CA ILE A 20 -7.07 -2.76 0.91
C ILE A 20 -7.76 -4.04 1.40
N ARG A 21 -9.10 -4.09 1.41
CA ARG A 21 -9.85 -5.29 1.81
C ARG A 21 -9.57 -6.48 0.88
N LYS A 22 -9.47 -6.23 -0.44
CA LYS A 22 -9.15 -7.28 -1.43
C LYS A 22 -7.73 -7.81 -1.23
N LEU A 23 -6.77 -6.91 -1.01
CA LEU A 23 -5.37 -7.26 -0.71
C LEU A 23 -5.28 -8.10 0.56
N GLU A 24 -5.92 -7.66 1.65
CA GLU A 24 -5.95 -8.43 2.91
C GLU A 24 -6.55 -9.82 2.72
N ALA A 25 -7.69 -9.93 2.03
CA ALA A 25 -8.31 -11.22 1.74
C ALA A 25 -7.42 -12.13 0.87
N TYR A 26 -6.65 -11.54 -0.06
CA TYR A 26 -5.66 -12.28 -0.84
C TYR A 26 -4.52 -12.80 0.04
N PHE A 27 -3.90 -11.96 0.88
CA PHE A 27 -2.83 -12.37 1.79
C PHE A 27 -3.28 -13.43 2.80
N LYS A 28 -4.49 -13.28 3.35
CA LYS A 28 -5.09 -14.26 4.27
C LYS A 28 -5.27 -15.64 3.64
N ARG A 29 -5.67 -15.68 2.36
CA ARG A 29 -5.89 -16.93 1.63
C ARG A 29 -4.58 -17.55 1.13
N THR A 30 -3.61 -16.74 0.73
CA THR A 30 -2.41 -17.21 0.03
C THR A 30 -1.23 -17.46 0.98
N LEU A 31 -1.07 -16.64 2.03
CA LEU A 31 0.10 -16.69 2.93
C LEU A 31 -0.27 -17.09 4.35
N ASN A 32 -1.04 -16.26 5.07
CA ASN A 32 -1.38 -16.51 6.47
C ASN A 32 -2.70 -15.83 6.88
N PRO A 33 -3.69 -16.57 7.43
CA PRO A 33 -4.99 -16.04 7.84
C PRO A 33 -4.97 -14.86 8.82
N ALA A 34 -3.88 -14.67 9.56
CA ALA A 34 -3.71 -13.60 10.53
C ALA A 34 -3.08 -12.31 9.94
N MET A 35 -2.78 -12.28 8.64
CA MET A 35 -2.24 -11.06 8.01
C MET A 35 -3.25 -9.92 7.98
N VAL A 36 -2.75 -8.69 8.16
CA VAL A 36 -3.56 -7.46 8.17
C VAL A 36 -2.93 -6.42 7.23
N VAL A 37 -3.76 -5.72 6.45
CA VAL A 37 -3.32 -4.63 5.57
C VAL A 37 -3.90 -3.31 6.06
N LYS A 38 -3.03 -2.32 6.32
CA LYS A 38 -3.41 -1.02 6.89
C LYS A 38 -3.09 0.11 5.93
N ALA A 39 -4.04 1.01 5.73
CA ALA A 39 -3.82 2.26 4.99
C ALA A 39 -2.79 3.13 5.70
N ARG A 40 -1.95 3.82 4.95
CA ARG A 40 -1.05 4.82 5.51
C ARG A 40 -1.74 6.18 5.62
N PRO A 41 -1.65 6.90 6.74
CA PRO A 41 -2.39 8.14 6.98
C PRO A 41 -1.97 9.33 6.09
N ARG A 42 -0.85 9.23 5.39
CA ARG A 42 -0.30 10.32 4.53
C ARG A 42 0.27 9.86 3.20
N LYS A 43 0.25 8.56 2.90
CA LYS A 43 0.75 8.04 1.62
C LYS A 43 -0.42 7.45 0.87
N ASP A 44 -0.85 8.20 -0.12
CA ASP A 44 -2.08 7.92 -0.85
C ASP A 44 -1.96 6.65 -1.70
N GLU A 45 -0.76 6.27 -2.15
CA GLU A 45 -0.52 5.14 -3.08
C GLU A 45 -0.05 3.84 -2.40
N SER A 46 -0.04 3.75 -1.06
CA SER A 46 0.55 2.59 -0.38
C SER A 46 -0.15 2.14 0.89
N ALA A 47 0.01 0.87 1.23
CA ALA A 47 -0.45 0.25 2.47
C ALA A 47 0.69 -0.48 3.17
N GLU A 48 0.57 -0.66 4.48
CA GLU A 48 1.48 -1.44 5.31
C GLU A 48 0.87 -2.81 5.59
N VAL A 49 1.71 -3.83 5.67
CA VAL A 49 1.32 -5.22 5.88
C VAL A 49 1.88 -5.70 7.21
N TYR A 50 1.04 -6.33 8.01
CA TYR A 50 1.36 -6.77 9.37
C TYR A 50 0.96 -8.24 9.59
N LEU A 51 1.66 -8.89 10.53
CA LEU A 51 1.23 -10.12 11.16
C LEU A 51 1.20 -9.90 12.68
N GLY A 52 0.01 -9.81 13.26
CA GLY A 52 -0.15 -9.33 14.63
C GLY A 52 0.33 -7.88 14.75
N ASP A 53 1.29 -7.65 15.64
CA ASP A 53 1.90 -6.32 15.89
C ASP A 53 3.20 -6.11 15.09
N GLU A 54 3.65 -7.12 14.33
CA GLU A 54 4.88 -7.07 13.55
C GLU A 54 4.64 -6.49 12.15
N PHE A 55 5.46 -5.53 11.75
CA PHE A 55 5.46 -4.96 10.40
C PHE A 55 6.26 -5.85 9.46
N LEU A 56 5.64 -6.31 8.38
CA LEU A 56 6.27 -7.19 7.40
C LEU A 56 6.71 -6.46 6.13
N GLY A 57 5.98 -5.42 5.71
CA GLY A 57 6.31 -4.77 4.45
C GLY A 57 5.30 -3.74 3.97
N VAL A 58 5.53 -3.26 2.75
CA VAL A 58 4.72 -2.22 2.12
C VAL A 58 4.14 -2.75 0.80
N ILE A 59 2.90 -2.38 0.53
CA ILE A 59 2.27 -2.53 -0.77
C ILE A 59 2.24 -1.17 -1.45
N PHE A 60 2.64 -1.10 -2.72
CA PHE A 60 2.43 0.07 -3.57
C PHE A 60 1.41 -0.28 -4.65
N ARG A 61 0.46 0.63 -4.84
CA ARG A 61 -0.48 0.61 -5.96
C ARG A 61 0.21 1.25 -7.17
N ASP A 62 0.09 0.61 -8.32
CA ASP A 62 0.56 1.18 -9.57
C ASP A 62 -0.52 1.03 -10.64
N GLU A 63 -0.62 2.02 -11.52
CA GLU A 63 -1.53 2.01 -12.66
C GLU A 63 -0.82 2.60 -13.87
N GLU A 64 -0.28 1.71 -14.69
CA GLU A 64 0.47 2.02 -15.89
C GLU A 64 -0.34 1.52 -17.09
N ASP A 65 -0.49 2.36 -18.12
CA ASP A 65 -1.22 2.02 -19.36
C ASP A 65 -2.65 1.45 -19.17
N GLY A 66 -3.30 1.80 -18.07
CA GLY A 66 -4.64 1.33 -17.71
C GLY A 66 -4.66 -0.04 -17.03
N GLU A 67 -3.50 -0.61 -16.72
CA GLU A 67 -3.35 -1.86 -15.99
C GLU A 67 -3.08 -1.57 -14.50
N LEU A 68 -4.02 -1.98 -13.66
CA LEU A 68 -3.89 -1.86 -12.21
C LEU A 68 -3.07 -3.02 -11.64
N SER A 69 -1.95 -2.70 -11.00
CA SER A 69 -1.09 -3.67 -10.32
C SER A 69 -0.77 -3.25 -8.89
N TYR A 70 -0.28 -4.21 -8.11
CA TYR A 70 0.14 -4.00 -6.74
C TYR A 70 1.48 -4.70 -6.51
N SER A 71 2.48 -3.96 -6.06
CA SER A 71 3.77 -4.52 -5.68
C SER A 71 3.82 -4.67 -4.16
N PHE A 72 4.20 -5.85 -3.67
CA PHE A 72 4.46 -6.10 -2.26
C PHE A 72 5.96 -6.25 -2.05
N SER A 73 6.52 -5.44 -1.16
CA SER A 73 7.93 -5.48 -0.80
C SER A 73 8.09 -5.78 0.68
N MET A 74 8.75 -6.89 0.99
CA MET A 74 9.13 -7.34 2.33
C MET A 74 10.65 -7.46 2.39
N ALA A 75 11.26 -6.79 3.36
CA ALA A 75 12.66 -6.97 3.66
C ALA A 75 12.81 -8.12 4.66
N ILE A 76 13.74 -9.01 4.41
CA ILE A 76 14.15 -10.05 5.36
C ILE A 76 15.54 -9.67 5.81
N LEU A 77 15.72 -9.42 7.11
CA LEU A 77 17.01 -9.08 7.69
C LEU A 77 17.59 -10.32 8.37
N ASP A 78 18.92 -10.37 8.48
CA ASP A 78 19.64 -11.46 9.15
C ASP A 78 19.22 -11.63 10.61
N VAL A 79 18.83 -10.54 11.28
CA VAL A 79 18.36 -10.55 12.68
C VAL A 79 16.98 -11.19 12.86
N ASP A 80 16.23 -11.38 11.77
CA ASP A 80 14.87 -11.92 11.76
C ASP A 80 14.83 -13.40 11.30
N LEU A 81 15.99 -14.00 10.95
CA LEU A 81 16.15 -15.40 10.54
C LEU A 81 16.50 -16.32 11.72
#